data_AF-A0A9Q0F7E9-F1
#
_entry.id   AF-A0A9Q0F7E9-F1
#
_cell.length_a   1.000
_cell.length_b   1.000
_cell.length_c   1.000
_cell.angle_alpha   90.00
_cell.angle_beta   90.00
_cell.angle_gamma   90.00
#
_symmetry.space_group_name_H-M   'P 1'
#
loop_
_entity.id
_entity.type
_entity.pdbx_description
1 polymer ?
#
loop_
_entity_poly.entity_id
_entity_poly.type
_entity_poly.pdbx_seq_one_letter_code
_entity_poly.pdbx_strand_id
1 'polypeptide(L)'
;MPVSPDIAATAEFLQGAGRQTLLLQGDSPLRRRNQLLRGVLRSHKPLLGSSNRRGVSLRCSAAQSKPRVVVSGNATTSSVDQNLAERPAQEVIHFYRVPLIQENATAELVKSVQTKVSNAIVAIQTEQCFNIGLSSDISSEKLGVLRWLLSETFEPENLGTTSFLEKKSRKGLTATIVEVGPRLSFTTAWSANAVSICRASGLVEVERMERSRRYLLYSKGVLLESQINEFAAMVHDRMTECVYTQKLTSFTTNVVPEEVRSTPPESVSLHLISKQYRVGYSRDDSSGSDERIIIESKAISLEKKKL
;
A
#
# COMPACT_ATOMS: atom_id res chain seq x y z
N MET A 1 -34.76 -8.61 -68.88
CA MET A 1 -34.09 -8.77 -70.19
C MET A 1 -33.05 -7.67 -70.32
N PRO A 2 -31.84 -7.99 -70.78
CA PRO A 2 -30.68 -8.33 -69.94
C PRO A 2 -29.53 -7.32 -70.23
N VAL A 3 -28.26 -7.42 -69.79
CA VAL A 3 -27.32 -8.55 -69.83
C VAL A 3 -26.09 -8.20 -68.97
N SER A 4 -25.77 -9.04 -67.99
CA SER A 4 -24.37 -9.33 -67.61
C SER A 4 -23.79 -10.28 -68.66
N PRO A 5 -22.46 -10.43 -68.77
CA PRO A 5 -21.94 -11.66 -68.17
C PRO A 5 -20.57 -11.54 -67.49
N ASP A 6 -20.41 -12.47 -66.54
CA ASP A 6 -19.18 -12.96 -65.92
C ASP A 6 -18.16 -13.52 -66.92
N ILE A 7 -16.92 -13.70 -66.44
CA ILE A 7 -15.93 -14.80 -66.68
C ILE A 7 -14.70 -14.39 -65.82
N ALA A 8 -14.29 -15.01 -64.69
CA ALA A 8 -14.00 -16.39 -64.32
C ALA A 8 -12.77 -17.01 -65.03
N ALA A 9 -11.62 -17.13 -64.34
CA ALA A 9 -10.57 -18.17 -64.49
C ALA A 9 -9.26 -17.69 -63.79
N THR A 10 -8.80 -18.23 -62.65
CA THR A 10 -8.12 -19.52 -62.36
C THR A 10 -6.67 -19.64 -62.83
N ALA A 11 -5.75 -19.70 -61.86
CA ALA A 11 -4.51 -20.51 -61.75
C ALA A 11 -3.82 -20.08 -60.42
N GLU A 12 -3.88 -20.78 -59.28
CA GLU A 12 -3.42 -22.13 -58.88
C GLU A 12 -1.92 -22.45 -59.12
N PHE A 13 -1.34 -23.07 -58.07
CA PHE A 13 -0.11 -23.90 -58.01
C PHE A 13 1.25 -23.16 -57.92
N LEU A 14 2.14 -23.36 -56.93
CA LEU A 14 2.63 -24.54 -56.18
C LEU A 14 3.13 -24.12 -54.77
N GLN A 15 2.68 -24.74 -53.67
CA GLN A 15 3.30 -25.85 -52.90
C GLN A 15 4.59 -25.54 -52.12
N GLY A 16 4.59 -25.89 -50.82
CA GLY A 16 5.82 -26.19 -50.07
C GLY A 16 5.74 -26.18 -48.54
N ALA A 17 5.16 -27.24 -47.95
CA ALA A 17 5.44 -27.87 -46.64
C ALA A 17 5.66 -26.98 -45.38
N GLY A 18 4.94 -27.10 -44.27
CA GLY A 18 4.36 -28.29 -43.65
C GLY A 18 5.12 -28.62 -42.36
N ARG A 19 4.60 -28.19 -41.20
CA ARG A 19 4.83 -28.85 -39.89
C ARG A 19 3.60 -28.71 -39.01
N GLN A 20 2.81 -29.78 -38.96
CA GLN A 20 1.84 -30.07 -37.91
C GLN A 20 2.60 -30.55 -36.67
N THR A 21 2.19 -30.14 -35.47
CA THR A 21 2.29 -31.02 -34.30
C THR A 21 1.20 -30.70 -33.27
N LEU A 22 0.18 -31.55 -33.32
CA LEU A 22 -0.56 -32.20 -32.22
C LEU A 22 -1.02 -31.38 -31.00
N LEU A 23 -2.35 -31.34 -30.90
CA LEU A 23 -3.15 -31.20 -29.67
C LEU A 23 -2.70 -32.17 -28.57
N LEU A 24 -2.61 -31.65 -27.34
CA LEU A 24 -2.88 -32.42 -26.13
C LEU A 24 -3.72 -31.57 -25.17
N GLN A 25 -4.92 -32.07 -24.87
CA GLN A 25 -5.70 -31.73 -23.68
C GLN A 25 -4.90 -32.11 -22.43
N GLY A 26 -5.00 -31.31 -21.37
CA GLY A 26 -4.43 -31.65 -20.07
C GLY A 26 -4.84 -30.65 -19.00
N ASP A 27 -5.64 -31.13 -18.06
CA ASP A 27 -6.27 -30.42 -16.96
C ASP A 27 -5.31 -29.62 -16.06
N SER A 28 -5.83 -28.52 -15.52
CA SER A 28 -5.30 -27.89 -14.32
C SER A 28 -5.34 -28.85 -13.11
N PRO A 29 -4.41 -28.74 -12.16
CA PRO A 29 -4.86 -28.15 -10.91
C PRO A 29 -3.88 -27.17 -10.25
N LEU A 30 -4.49 -26.22 -9.57
CA LEU A 30 -3.94 -25.33 -8.56
C LEU A 30 -3.26 -26.11 -7.40
N ARG A 31 -2.30 -25.42 -6.74
CA ARG A 31 -2.02 -25.46 -5.29
C ARG A 31 -1.01 -26.52 -4.80
N ARG A 32 0.24 -26.10 -4.48
CA ARG A 32 0.90 -26.20 -3.14
C ARG A 32 2.44 -26.10 -3.21
N ARG A 33 2.97 -25.44 -2.16
CA ARG A 33 4.27 -25.66 -1.48
C ARG A 33 5.55 -25.10 -2.13
N ASN A 34 5.93 -23.91 -1.70
CA ASN A 34 7.34 -23.60 -1.44
C ASN A 34 7.73 -24.25 -0.11
N GLN A 35 8.42 -25.39 -0.19
CA GLN A 35 9.10 -26.02 0.94
C GLN A 35 10.58 -25.67 0.93
N LEU A 36 11.03 -25.33 2.13
CA LEU A 36 12.39 -25.03 2.55
C LEU A 36 13.38 -26.13 2.12
N LEU A 37 14.47 -25.75 1.47
CA LEU A 37 15.66 -26.59 1.37
C LEU A 37 16.64 -26.22 2.48
N ARG A 38 16.57 -26.99 3.57
CA ARG A 38 17.63 -27.17 4.56
C ARG A 38 18.80 -27.89 3.89
N GLY A 39 19.93 -27.22 3.74
CA GLY A 39 21.22 -27.86 3.42
C GLY A 39 21.83 -28.48 4.68
N VAL A 40 22.05 -29.79 4.64
CA VAL A 40 22.62 -30.61 5.72
C VAL A 40 24.14 -30.52 5.72
N LEU A 41 24.70 -30.32 6.92
CA LEU A 41 26.12 -30.34 7.25
C LEU A 41 26.75 -31.71 6.93
N ARG A 42 27.91 -31.71 6.26
CA ARG A 42 28.84 -32.85 6.28
C ARG A 42 30.10 -32.46 7.03
N SER A 43 30.33 -33.20 8.10
CA SER A 43 31.46 -33.20 9.01
C SER A 43 32.72 -33.71 8.32
N HIS A 44 33.83 -32.95 8.40
CA HIS A 44 35.19 -33.50 8.32
C HIS A 44 36.08 -32.76 9.33
N LYS A 45 36.74 -33.53 10.20
CA LYS A 45 37.73 -33.07 11.19
C LYS A 45 39.15 -33.09 10.60
N PRO A 46 40.12 -32.38 11.22
CA PRO A 46 41.16 -31.63 10.52
C PRO A 46 42.53 -32.33 10.48
N LEU A 47 43.41 -31.85 9.61
CA LEU A 47 44.84 -32.12 9.63
C LEU A 47 45.64 -30.82 9.75
N LEU A 48 46.61 -30.88 10.66
CA LEU A 48 47.59 -29.87 11.05
C LEU A 48 48.37 -29.29 9.85
N GLY A 49 48.57 -27.98 9.84
CA GLY A 49 49.49 -27.29 8.92
C GLY A 49 49.78 -25.87 9.38
N SER A 50 50.92 -25.68 10.02
CA SER A 50 51.46 -24.40 10.46
C SER A 50 52.01 -23.59 9.28
N SER A 51 51.59 -22.33 9.12
CA SER A 51 52.49 -21.21 8.80
C SER A 51 51.80 -19.83 8.82
N ASN A 52 52.23 -19.00 9.77
CA ASN A 52 52.60 -17.59 9.64
C ASN A 52 51.99 -16.74 8.50
N ARG A 53 51.10 -15.78 8.81
CA ARG A 53 51.41 -14.37 9.17
C ARG A 53 50.24 -13.41 8.84
N ARG A 54 49.99 -12.52 9.81
CA ARG A 54 49.35 -11.17 9.74
C ARG A 54 47.83 -11.10 9.54
N GLY A 55 47.12 -11.11 10.66
CA GLY A 55 45.81 -10.45 10.81
C GLY A 55 45.93 -9.37 11.90
N VAL A 56 45.71 -8.12 11.52
CA VAL A 56 45.69 -6.95 12.42
C VAL A 56 44.46 -7.06 13.33
N SER A 57 44.67 -7.06 14.65
CA SER A 57 43.61 -7.03 15.65
C SER A 57 43.38 -5.57 16.07
N LEU A 58 42.30 -4.97 15.57
CA LEU A 58 41.79 -3.72 16.11
C LEU A 58 40.94 -4.06 17.35
N ARG A 59 41.58 -4.04 18.52
CA ARG A 59 40.87 -4.00 19.81
C ARG A 59 40.52 -2.54 20.11
N CYS A 60 39.24 -2.20 20.05
CA CYS A 60 38.74 -0.97 20.64
C CYS A 60 38.39 -1.24 22.11
N SER A 61 39.26 -0.85 23.03
CA SER A 61 38.98 -0.77 24.46
C SER A 61 38.10 0.46 24.73
N ALA A 62 36.81 0.26 24.97
CA ALA A 62 35.91 1.29 25.47
C ALA A 62 36.16 1.50 26.97
N ALA A 63 36.98 2.49 27.30
CA ALA A 63 37.06 3.03 28.65
C ALA A 63 35.73 3.75 28.97
N GLN A 64 35.09 3.30 30.04
CA GLN A 64 33.88 3.91 30.58
C GLN A 64 34.17 5.36 31.00
N SER A 65 33.58 6.33 30.30
CA SER A 65 33.50 7.71 30.80
C SER A 65 32.02 8.10 30.92
N LYS A 66 31.62 8.44 32.14
CA LYS A 66 30.27 8.91 32.47
C LYS A 66 30.07 10.31 31.86
N PRO A 67 28.96 10.60 31.17
CA PRO A 67 28.69 11.96 30.74
C PRO A 67 28.31 12.84 31.94
N ARG A 68 29.04 13.94 32.14
CA ARG A 68 28.77 15.01 33.11
C ARG A 68 27.97 16.10 32.39
N VAL A 69 26.70 16.28 32.77
CA VAL A 69 25.87 17.40 32.32
C VAL A 69 26.19 18.64 33.15
N VAL A 70 26.49 19.76 32.48
CA VAL A 70 26.67 21.08 33.09
C VAL A 70 25.37 21.86 32.89
N VAL A 71 24.75 22.29 33.98
CA VAL A 71 23.55 23.14 33.98
C VAL A 71 23.99 24.58 34.26
N SER A 72 23.77 25.49 33.30
CA SER A 72 23.68 26.93 33.61
C SER A 72 22.21 27.26 33.81
N GLY A 73 21.87 27.65 35.03
CA GLY A 73 20.58 28.23 35.35
C GLY A 73 20.48 29.65 34.80
N ASN A 74 19.27 30.03 34.40
CA ASN A 74 18.55 31.20 34.92
C ASN A 74 17.10 31.12 34.41
N ALA A 75 16.18 31.02 35.37
CA ALA A 75 14.75 30.92 35.13
C ALA A 75 14.12 32.31 34.95
N THR A 76 13.17 32.42 34.03
CA THR A 76 12.08 33.39 34.15
C THR A 76 10.81 32.70 33.69
N THR A 77 9.89 32.54 34.64
CA THR A 77 8.58 31.92 34.49
C THR A 77 7.66 32.84 33.69
N SER A 78 7.10 32.34 32.59
CA SER A 78 5.84 32.84 32.06
C SER A 78 4.95 31.67 31.67
N SER A 79 3.76 31.68 32.25
CA SER A 79 2.63 30.80 32.00
C SER A 79 2.26 30.83 30.52
N VAL A 80 2.16 29.66 29.89
CA VAL A 80 1.63 29.55 28.53
C VAL A 80 0.37 28.69 28.57
N ASP A 81 -0.70 29.34 28.16
CA ASP A 81 -2.05 28.84 28.03
C ASP A 81 -2.15 27.54 27.22
N GLN A 82 -3.16 26.77 27.59
CA GLN A 82 -3.65 25.61 26.88
C GLN A 82 -4.07 26.02 25.46
N ASN A 83 -3.33 25.58 24.46
CA ASN A 83 -3.83 25.47 23.10
C ASN A 83 -3.80 23.98 22.71
N LEU A 84 -4.98 23.35 22.74
CA LEU A 84 -5.28 22.25 21.82
C LEU A 84 -5.20 22.86 20.42
N ALA A 85 -4.02 22.83 19.82
CA ALA A 85 -3.86 23.19 18.42
C ALA A 85 -4.57 22.11 17.59
N GLU A 86 -5.82 22.40 17.21
CA GLU A 86 -6.43 21.81 16.03
C GLU A 86 -5.41 22.00 14.90
N ARG A 87 -4.73 20.92 14.49
CA ARG A 87 -3.94 20.98 13.27
C ARG A 87 -4.93 21.37 12.16
N PRO A 88 -4.63 22.41 11.35
CA PRO A 88 -5.52 22.77 10.26
C PRO A 88 -5.76 21.52 9.40
N ALA A 89 -7.00 21.34 8.95
CA ALA A 89 -7.38 20.22 8.13
C ALA A 89 -6.40 20.14 6.94
N GLN A 90 -5.55 19.11 6.92
CA GLN A 90 -4.59 18.88 5.84
C GLN A 90 -5.35 18.84 4.52
N GLU A 91 -5.08 19.80 3.64
CA GLU A 91 -5.68 19.82 2.32
C GLU A 91 -5.15 18.63 1.52
N VAL A 92 -6.05 17.90 0.87
CA VAL A 92 -5.70 16.78 -0.01
C VAL A 92 -5.86 17.20 -1.45
N ILE A 93 -4.75 17.23 -2.18
CA ILE A 93 -4.74 17.40 -3.63
C ILE A 93 -4.72 16.05 -4.33
N HIS A 94 -5.22 16.02 -5.56
CA HIS A 94 -5.34 14.78 -6.32
C HIS A 94 -4.76 14.90 -7.71
N PHE A 95 -4.02 13.86 -8.09
CA PHE A 95 -3.63 13.63 -9.47
C PHE A 95 -4.17 12.28 -9.93
N TYR A 96 -4.53 12.19 -11.19
CA TYR A 96 -5.07 11.00 -11.82
C TYR A 96 -4.16 10.60 -12.96
N ARG A 97 -3.93 9.30 -13.12
CA ARG A 97 -3.11 8.74 -14.19
C ARG A 97 -3.78 7.56 -14.85
N VAL A 98 -3.75 7.52 -16.18
CA VAL A 98 -4.29 6.42 -16.98
C VAL A 98 -3.21 5.81 -17.88
N PRO A 99 -3.31 4.53 -18.25
CA PRO A 99 -4.08 3.49 -17.57
C PRO A 99 -3.40 3.05 -16.26
N LEU A 100 -4.16 2.46 -15.34
CA LEU A 100 -3.57 1.78 -14.17
C LEU A 100 -3.08 0.37 -14.53
N ILE A 101 -3.84 -0.34 -15.36
CA ILE A 101 -3.60 -1.72 -15.77
C ILE A 101 -3.48 -1.77 -17.29
N GLN A 102 -2.53 -2.56 -17.80
CA GLN A 102 -2.39 -2.82 -19.24
C GLN A 102 -3.67 -3.44 -19.84
N GLU A 103 -3.86 -3.25 -21.15
CA GLU A 103 -5.09 -3.68 -21.84
C GLU A 103 -5.35 -5.19 -21.72
N ASN A 104 -4.30 -6.02 -21.86
CA ASN A 104 -4.42 -7.47 -21.76
C ASN A 104 -4.92 -7.92 -20.37
N ALA A 105 -4.30 -7.39 -19.32
CA ALA A 105 -4.71 -7.68 -17.95
C ALA A 105 -6.11 -7.11 -17.63
N THR A 106 -6.49 -5.99 -18.27
CA THR A 106 -7.85 -5.45 -18.19
C THR A 106 -8.86 -6.40 -18.84
N ALA A 107 -8.54 -7.00 -19.99
CA ALA A 107 -9.40 -7.97 -20.66
C ALA A 107 -9.57 -9.26 -19.83
N GLU A 108 -8.51 -9.75 -19.17
CA GLU A 108 -8.57 -10.88 -18.24
C GLU A 108 -9.41 -10.57 -17.00
N LEU A 109 -9.30 -9.36 -16.47
CA LEU A 109 -10.12 -8.89 -15.36
C LEU A 109 -11.60 -8.87 -15.77
N VAL A 110 -11.94 -8.33 -16.94
CA VAL A 110 -13.31 -8.33 -17.47
C VAL A 110 -13.88 -9.75 -17.55
N LYS A 111 -13.14 -10.71 -18.11
CA LYS A 111 -13.57 -12.12 -18.18
C LYS A 111 -13.82 -12.74 -16.80
N SER A 112 -12.92 -12.45 -15.85
CA SER A 112 -13.05 -12.94 -14.48
C SER A 112 -14.27 -12.36 -13.76
N VAL A 113 -14.53 -11.07 -13.96
CA VAL A 113 -15.68 -10.34 -13.39
C VAL A 113 -16.99 -10.81 -14.01
N GLN A 114 -17.02 -11.04 -15.32
CA GLN A 114 -18.20 -11.60 -16.00
C GLN A 114 -18.60 -12.95 -15.41
N THR A 115 -17.61 -13.81 -15.18
CA THR A 115 -17.82 -15.17 -14.66
C THR A 115 -18.23 -15.18 -13.19
N LYS A 116 -17.62 -14.33 -12.35
CA LYS A 116 -17.77 -14.39 -10.88
C LYS A 116 -18.82 -13.42 -10.33
N VAL A 117 -19.08 -12.31 -11.02
CA VAL A 117 -19.93 -11.22 -10.51
C VAL A 117 -21.15 -11.05 -11.41
N SER A 118 -20.95 -10.71 -12.69
CA SER A 118 -22.06 -10.48 -13.62
C SER A 118 -21.62 -10.40 -15.08
N ASN A 119 -22.26 -11.21 -15.92
CA ASN A 119 -22.12 -11.14 -17.39
C ASN A 119 -22.62 -9.82 -17.99
N ALA A 120 -23.32 -8.98 -17.21
CA ALA A 120 -23.75 -7.66 -17.66
C ALA A 120 -22.59 -6.67 -17.78
N ILE A 121 -21.46 -6.90 -17.09
CA ILE A 121 -20.28 -6.02 -17.13
C ILE A 121 -19.51 -6.31 -18.43
N VAL A 122 -19.46 -5.33 -19.34
CA VAL A 122 -18.92 -5.50 -20.70
C VAL A 122 -17.50 -4.97 -20.84
N ALA A 123 -17.15 -3.91 -20.10
CA ALA A 123 -15.84 -3.29 -20.18
C ALA A 123 -15.46 -2.63 -18.85
N ILE A 124 -14.15 -2.53 -18.61
CA ILE A 124 -13.57 -1.88 -17.44
C ILE A 124 -12.52 -0.88 -17.94
N GLN A 125 -12.57 0.35 -17.46
CA GLN A 125 -11.48 1.31 -17.59
C GLN A 125 -10.84 1.53 -16.22
N THR A 126 -9.52 1.72 -16.21
CA THR A 126 -8.74 1.79 -14.98
C THR A 126 -7.96 3.08 -14.90
N GLU A 127 -7.93 3.67 -13.72
CA GLU A 127 -7.23 4.91 -13.42
C GLU A 127 -6.57 4.78 -12.05
N GLN A 128 -5.40 5.37 -11.94
CA GLN A 128 -4.69 5.51 -10.68
C GLN A 128 -4.95 6.91 -10.14
N CYS A 129 -5.28 7.02 -8.85
CA CYS A 129 -5.39 8.30 -8.15
C CYS A 129 -4.25 8.41 -7.13
N PHE A 130 -3.59 9.56 -7.12
CA PHE A 130 -2.61 9.95 -6.13
C PHE A 130 -3.28 10.94 -5.18
N ASN A 131 -3.42 10.55 -3.91
CA ASN A 131 -3.95 11.41 -2.87
C ASN A 131 -2.75 11.98 -2.11
N ILE A 132 -2.64 13.31 -2.05
CA ILE A 132 -1.43 13.98 -1.54
C ILE A 132 -1.87 14.96 -0.46
N GLY A 133 -1.46 14.69 0.78
CA GLY A 133 -1.75 15.50 1.95
C GLY A 133 -0.67 16.56 2.12
N LEU A 134 -1.10 17.81 2.16
CA LEU A 134 -0.23 18.97 2.30
C LEU A 134 -0.32 19.55 3.71
N SER A 135 0.80 20.04 4.23
CA SER A 135 0.85 20.85 5.46
C SER A 135 0.50 22.33 5.22
N SER A 136 0.72 22.80 3.99
CA SER A 136 0.47 24.17 3.55
C SER A 136 0.30 24.21 2.03
N ASP A 137 -0.19 25.34 1.51
CA ASP A 137 -0.30 25.56 0.08
C ASP A 137 1.05 25.38 -0.63
N ILE A 138 0.99 24.86 -1.85
CA ILE A 138 2.14 24.54 -2.69
C ILE A 138 2.22 25.51 -3.87
N SER A 139 3.42 26.02 -4.17
CA SER A 139 3.61 26.96 -5.27
C SER A 139 3.41 26.30 -6.64
N SER A 140 3.12 27.10 -7.68
CA SER A 140 2.95 26.60 -9.05
C SER A 140 4.20 25.89 -9.60
N GLU A 141 5.39 26.39 -9.27
CA GLU A 141 6.66 25.77 -9.65
C GLU A 141 6.81 24.37 -9.01
N LYS A 142 6.51 24.26 -7.71
CA LYS A 142 6.54 22.99 -6.98
C LYS A 142 5.47 22.01 -7.47
N LEU A 143 4.29 22.51 -7.87
CA LEU A 143 3.29 21.69 -8.57
C LEU A 143 3.80 21.15 -9.90
N GLY A 144 4.65 21.91 -10.61
CA GLY A 144 5.35 21.46 -11.82
C GLY A 144 6.29 20.28 -11.52
N VAL A 145 7.10 20.37 -10.46
CA VAL A 145 7.97 19.28 -10.01
C VAL A 145 7.16 18.04 -9.61
N LEU A 146 6.07 18.23 -8.86
CA LEU A 146 5.19 17.14 -8.44
C LEU A 146 4.53 16.45 -9.65
N ARG A 147 4.07 17.23 -10.63
CA ARG A 147 3.55 16.71 -11.89
C ARG A 147 4.60 15.87 -12.61
N TRP A 148 5.82 16.37 -12.71
CA TRP A 148 6.93 15.64 -13.33
C TRP A 148 7.22 14.31 -12.62
N LEU A 149 7.28 14.30 -11.29
CA LEU A 149 7.50 13.08 -10.48
C LEU A 149 6.42 12.01 -10.66
N LEU A 150 5.16 12.42 -10.89
CA LEU A 150 4.02 11.50 -11.01
C LEU A 150 3.74 11.08 -12.47
N SER A 151 4.30 11.81 -13.43
CA SER A 151 4.11 11.56 -14.85
C SER A 151 4.84 10.30 -15.29
N GLU A 152 4.30 9.62 -16.30
CA GLU A 152 5.04 8.53 -16.96
C GLU A 152 6.06 9.13 -17.92
N THR A 153 7.22 8.48 -18.06
CA THR A 153 8.38 9.04 -18.80
C THR A 153 8.04 9.29 -20.28
N PHE A 154 7.22 8.43 -20.87
CA PHE A 154 6.89 8.45 -22.30
C PHE A 154 5.46 8.91 -22.61
N GLU A 155 4.65 9.17 -21.59
CA GLU A 155 3.23 9.56 -21.72
C GLU A 155 2.84 10.60 -20.64
N PRO A 156 3.49 11.77 -20.59
CA PRO A 156 3.19 12.78 -19.57
C PRO A 156 1.76 13.36 -19.66
N GLU A 157 1.14 13.31 -20.83
CA GLU A 157 -0.24 13.74 -21.08
C GLU A 157 -1.29 12.88 -20.36
N ASN A 158 -0.90 11.66 -19.96
CA ASN A 158 -1.77 10.73 -19.26
C ASN A 158 -1.90 11.03 -17.75
N LEU A 159 -1.30 12.13 -17.27
CA LEU A 159 -1.44 12.63 -15.90
C LEU A 159 -2.26 13.93 -15.86
N GLY A 160 -3.34 13.92 -15.08
CA GLY A 160 -4.29 15.03 -14.95
C GLY A 160 -4.55 15.40 -13.50
N THR A 161 -5.02 16.63 -13.25
CA THR A 161 -5.55 17.05 -11.94
C THR A 161 -7.03 16.67 -11.78
N THR A 162 -7.71 16.41 -12.89
CA THR A 162 -9.07 15.89 -12.97
C THR A 162 -9.07 14.44 -13.40
N SER A 163 -10.05 13.68 -12.95
CA SER A 163 -10.21 12.27 -13.34
C SER A 163 -10.52 12.18 -14.84
N PHE A 164 -9.81 11.28 -15.53
CA PHE A 164 -10.07 10.88 -16.91
C PHE A 164 -11.27 9.93 -17.01
N LEU A 165 -11.61 9.27 -15.90
CA LEU A 165 -12.84 8.48 -15.78
C LEU A 165 -14.04 9.40 -15.62
N GLU A 166 -14.47 10.01 -16.71
CA GLU A 166 -15.78 10.65 -16.74
C GLU A 166 -16.88 9.58 -16.69
N LYS A 167 -18.00 9.87 -16.01
CA LYS A 167 -19.24 9.08 -16.14
C LYS A 167 -19.86 9.28 -17.53
N LYS A 168 -19.09 9.08 -18.60
CA LYS A 168 -19.59 9.08 -19.98
C LYS A 168 -20.41 7.81 -20.13
N SER A 169 -21.73 7.96 -20.09
CA SER A 169 -22.62 6.87 -20.52
C SER A 169 -22.31 6.59 -21.98
N ARG A 170 -21.71 5.43 -22.24
CA ARG A 170 -21.69 4.87 -23.60
C ARG A 170 -23.14 4.51 -23.93
N LYS A 171 -23.60 4.83 -25.15
CA LYS A 171 -25.01 4.60 -25.54
C LYS A 171 -25.46 3.18 -25.16
N GLY A 172 -26.47 3.09 -24.30
CA GLY A 172 -27.04 1.83 -23.83
C GLY A 172 -26.29 1.12 -22.68
N LEU A 173 -25.29 1.77 -22.07
CA LEU A 173 -24.52 1.22 -20.95
C LEU A 173 -24.54 2.16 -19.73
N THR A 174 -24.66 1.56 -18.55
CA THR A 174 -24.52 2.22 -17.27
C THR A 174 -23.07 2.21 -16.84
N ALA A 175 -22.60 3.32 -16.29
CA ALA A 175 -21.23 3.49 -15.84
C ALA A 175 -21.17 3.65 -14.32
N THR A 176 -20.47 2.74 -13.64
CA THR A 176 -20.31 2.73 -12.18
C THR A 176 -18.83 2.84 -11.82
N ILE A 177 -18.46 3.75 -10.92
CA ILE A 177 -17.09 3.93 -10.46
C ILE A 177 -16.92 3.22 -9.11
N VAL A 178 -15.86 2.42 -8.99
CA VAL A 178 -15.42 1.81 -7.74
C VAL A 178 -14.00 2.27 -7.48
N GLU A 179 -13.78 2.93 -6.35
CA GLU A 179 -12.45 3.34 -5.89
C GLU A 179 -12.01 2.50 -4.71
N VAL A 180 -10.77 2.01 -4.77
CA VAL A 180 -10.14 1.20 -3.74
C VAL A 180 -8.80 1.81 -3.38
N GLY A 181 -8.52 1.96 -2.10
CA GLY A 181 -7.22 2.45 -1.63
C GLY A 181 -6.82 1.84 -0.28
N PRO A 182 -5.61 2.16 0.20
CA PRO A 182 -5.15 1.71 1.51
C PRO A 182 -6.05 2.24 2.63
N ARG A 183 -6.14 1.49 3.72
CA ARG A 183 -6.79 1.98 4.93
C ARG A 183 -5.99 3.16 5.50
N LEU A 184 -6.66 4.26 5.82
CA LEU A 184 -6.01 5.50 6.27
C LEU A 184 -5.38 5.40 7.67
N SER A 185 -5.75 4.36 8.43
CA SER A 185 -5.28 4.09 9.80
C SER A 185 -3.78 3.79 9.91
N PHE A 186 -3.12 3.49 8.79
CA PHE A 186 -1.67 3.32 8.74
C PHE A 186 -1.12 3.90 7.44
N THR A 187 0.15 4.29 7.45
CA THR A 187 0.87 4.77 6.26
C THR A 187 1.43 3.59 5.47
N THR A 188 1.21 3.56 4.15
CA THR A 188 1.82 2.51 3.33
C THR A 188 3.33 2.68 3.20
N ALA A 189 4.05 1.59 2.91
CA ALA A 189 5.47 1.67 2.58
C ALA A 189 5.73 2.53 1.33
N TRP A 190 4.80 2.52 0.37
CA TRP A 190 4.87 3.40 -0.80
C TRP A 190 4.83 4.87 -0.38
N SER A 191 3.93 5.25 0.53
CA SER A 191 3.85 6.61 1.05
C SER A 191 5.16 7.09 1.68
N ALA A 192 5.80 6.25 2.50
CA ALA A 192 7.06 6.63 3.16
C ALA A 192 8.16 6.94 2.13
N ASN A 193 8.30 6.08 1.12
CA ASN A 193 9.27 6.28 0.04
C ASN A 193 8.94 7.50 -0.80
N ALA A 194 7.66 7.69 -1.13
CA ALA A 194 7.22 8.77 -2.00
C ALA A 194 7.40 10.14 -1.32
N VAL A 195 7.07 10.26 -0.03
CA VAL A 195 7.35 11.46 0.77
C VAL A 195 8.85 11.75 0.86
N SER A 196 9.68 10.71 0.99
CA SER A 196 11.15 10.88 0.99
C SER A 196 11.66 11.49 -0.32
N ILE A 197 11.16 11.00 -1.46
CA ILE A 197 11.49 11.55 -2.78
C ILE A 197 11.01 12.99 -2.94
N CYS A 198 9.78 13.29 -2.51
CA CYS A 198 9.23 14.64 -2.54
C CYS A 198 10.10 15.61 -1.73
N ARG A 199 10.49 15.25 -0.51
CA ARG A 199 11.36 16.08 0.34
C ARG A 199 12.73 16.30 -0.28
N ALA A 200 13.34 15.24 -0.84
CA ALA A 200 14.61 15.36 -1.56
C ALA A 200 14.52 16.26 -2.80
N SER A 201 13.32 16.38 -3.38
CA SER A 201 13.01 17.24 -4.53
C SER A 201 12.54 18.65 -4.13
N GLY A 202 12.64 19.03 -2.85
CA GLY A 202 12.25 20.36 -2.35
C GLY A 202 10.75 20.53 -2.05
N LEU A 203 9.95 19.46 -2.12
CA LEU A 203 8.52 19.44 -1.82
C LEU A 203 8.30 19.07 -0.35
N VAL A 204 8.70 19.97 0.55
CA VAL A 204 8.64 19.77 2.02
C VAL A 204 7.22 19.79 2.56
N GLU A 205 6.29 20.40 1.82
CA GLU A 205 4.87 20.53 2.14
C GLU A 205 4.12 19.19 2.06
N VAL A 206 4.66 18.20 1.34
CA VAL A 206 4.05 16.88 1.20
C VAL A 206 4.27 16.08 2.48
N GLU A 207 3.23 15.91 3.28
CA GLU A 207 3.29 15.16 4.54
C GLU A 207 2.99 13.68 4.33
N ARG A 208 2.04 13.38 3.45
CA ARG A 208 1.58 12.02 3.16
C ARG A 208 1.17 11.90 1.71
N MET A 209 1.48 10.78 1.08
CA MET A 209 1.08 10.53 -0.30
C MET A 209 0.68 9.07 -0.46
N GLU A 210 -0.56 8.82 -0.88
CA GLU A 210 -1.09 7.46 -1.06
C GLU A 210 -1.63 7.26 -2.47
N ARG A 211 -1.68 5.99 -2.91
CA ARG A 211 -2.26 5.60 -4.21
C ARG A 211 -3.56 4.86 -4.00
N SER A 212 -4.61 5.29 -4.69
CA SER A 212 -5.83 4.53 -4.88
C SER A 212 -6.00 4.13 -6.35
N ARG A 213 -6.85 3.12 -6.56
CA ARG A 213 -7.16 2.50 -7.85
C ARG A 213 -8.64 2.70 -8.11
N ARG A 214 -8.96 3.24 -9.28
CA ARG A 214 -10.31 3.56 -9.70
C ARG A 214 -10.67 2.71 -10.90
N TYR A 215 -11.84 2.08 -10.83
CA TYR A 215 -12.38 1.18 -11.84
C TYR A 215 -13.72 1.74 -12.32
N LEU A 216 -13.81 2.08 -13.60
CA LEU A 216 -15.06 2.44 -14.26
C LEU A 216 -15.63 1.19 -14.95
N LEU A 217 -16.72 0.67 -14.41
CA LEU A 217 -17.41 -0.50 -14.90
C LEU A 217 -18.51 -0.07 -15.88
N TYR A 218 -18.46 -0.59 -17.11
CA TYR A 218 -19.54 -0.44 -18.08
C TYR A 218 -20.41 -1.69 -18.08
N SER A 219 -21.71 -1.51 -17.87
CA SER A 219 -22.65 -2.62 -17.73
C SER A 219 -23.95 -2.43 -18.52
N LYS A 220 -24.55 -3.55 -18.95
CA LYS A 220 -25.87 -3.60 -19.56
C LYS A 220 -26.93 -3.55 -18.46
N GLY A 221 -27.34 -2.35 -18.07
CA GLY A 221 -28.29 -2.12 -16.97
C GLY A 221 -27.60 -1.61 -15.69
N VAL A 222 -28.38 -1.38 -14.63
CA VAL A 222 -27.86 -0.88 -13.35
C VAL A 222 -27.28 -2.05 -12.56
N LEU A 223 -26.05 -1.91 -12.05
CA LEU A 223 -25.45 -2.90 -11.16
C LEU A 223 -26.06 -2.79 -9.76
N LEU A 224 -26.34 -3.93 -9.15
CA LEU A 224 -26.77 -4.01 -7.76
C LEU A 224 -25.60 -3.75 -6.83
N GLU A 225 -25.88 -3.27 -5.62
CA GLU A 225 -24.85 -3.01 -4.61
C GLU A 225 -24.08 -4.28 -4.21
N SER A 226 -24.75 -5.44 -4.19
CA SER A 226 -24.10 -6.74 -3.98
C SER A 226 -23.04 -7.03 -5.05
N GLN A 227 -23.34 -6.77 -6.32
CA GLN A 227 -22.41 -6.97 -7.43
C GLN A 227 -21.22 -6.01 -7.35
N ILE A 228 -21.46 -4.76 -6.93
CA ILE A 228 -20.39 -3.79 -6.71
C ILE A 228 -19.46 -4.25 -5.58
N ASN A 229 -20.04 -4.77 -4.49
CA ASN A 229 -19.28 -5.29 -3.35
C ASN A 229 -18.49 -6.57 -3.69
N GLU A 230 -19.06 -7.47 -4.48
CA GLU A 230 -18.38 -8.66 -5.00
C GLU A 230 -17.22 -8.30 -5.93
N PHE A 231 -17.43 -7.35 -6.85
CA PHE A 231 -16.36 -6.80 -7.68
C PHE A 231 -15.27 -6.18 -6.81
N ALA A 232 -15.63 -5.35 -5.84
CA ALA A 232 -14.67 -4.73 -4.94
C ALA A 232 -13.84 -5.80 -4.22
N ALA A 233 -14.47 -6.83 -3.65
CA ALA A 233 -13.80 -7.93 -2.96
C ALA A 233 -12.83 -8.73 -3.84
N MET A 234 -13.01 -8.72 -5.17
CA MET A 234 -12.06 -9.33 -6.11
C MET A 234 -10.79 -8.48 -6.32
N VAL A 235 -10.88 -7.14 -6.23
CA VAL A 235 -9.80 -6.24 -6.64
C VAL A 235 -8.98 -5.66 -5.49
N HIS A 236 -9.44 -5.80 -4.24
CA HIS A 236 -8.75 -5.28 -3.05
C HIS A 236 -8.36 -6.36 -2.05
N ASP A 237 -7.30 -6.10 -1.30
CA ASP A 237 -6.95 -6.88 -0.12
C ASP A 237 -7.75 -6.38 1.09
N ARG A 238 -8.65 -7.22 1.60
CA ARG A 238 -9.51 -6.92 2.75
C ARG A 238 -8.71 -6.47 3.99
N MET A 239 -7.49 -6.95 4.18
CA MET A 239 -6.67 -6.63 5.35
C MET A 239 -6.10 -5.22 5.28
N THR A 240 -5.61 -4.81 4.11
CA THR A 240 -4.80 -3.59 3.98
C THR A 240 -5.52 -2.45 3.26
N GLU A 241 -6.57 -2.75 2.52
CA GLU A 241 -7.30 -1.81 1.67
C GLU A 241 -8.79 -1.76 2.02
N CYS A 242 -9.45 -0.73 1.51
CA CYS A 242 -10.90 -0.57 1.61
C CYS A 242 -11.46 0.17 0.39
N VAL A 243 -12.77 0.07 0.20
CA VAL A 243 -13.51 0.82 -0.81
C VAL A 243 -13.72 2.25 -0.32
N TYR A 244 -13.39 3.24 -1.15
CA TYR A 244 -13.70 4.64 -0.89
C TYR A 244 -15.06 4.98 -1.50
N THR A 245 -16.01 5.37 -0.66
CA THR A 245 -17.36 5.78 -1.08
C THR A 245 -17.40 7.19 -1.63
N GLN A 246 -16.46 8.03 -1.19
CA GLN A 246 -16.31 9.41 -1.60
C GLN A 246 -14.83 9.72 -1.84
N LYS A 247 -14.58 10.77 -2.61
CA LYS A 247 -13.23 11.30 -2.82
C LYS A 247 -12.63 11.69 -1.47
N LEU A 248 -11.38 11.28 -1.25
CA LEU A 248 -10.68 11.54 0.00
C LEU A 248 -10.47 13.04 0.20
N THR A 249 -10.87 13.59 1.35
CA THR A 249 -10.70 15.01 1.67
C THR A 249 -9.64 15.28 2.72
N SER A 250 -9.28 14.27 3.53
CA SER A 250 -8.27 14.37 4.59
C SER A 250 -7.66 13.01 4.91
N PHE A 251 -6.39 13.01 5.36
CA PHE A 251 -5.71 11.82 5.90
C PHE A 251 -5.88 11.64 7.40
N THR A 252 -6.52 12.60 8.09
CA THR A 252 -6.74 12.53 9.53
C THR A 252 -7.73 11.42 9.84
N THR A 253 -7.31 10.48 10.67
CA THR A 253 -8.24 9.51 11.27
C THR A 253 -8.68 10.08 12.61
N ASN A 254 -9.99 10.11 12.88
CA ASN A 254 -10.58 10.62 14.13
C ASN A 254 -10.33 9.69 15.34
N VAL A 255 -9.14 9.08 15.42
CA VAL A 255 -8.76 8.21 16.53
C VAL A 255 -8.12 9.09 17.59
N VAL A 256 -8.85 9.31 18.67
CA VAL A 256 -8.29 9.88 19.90
C VAL A 256 -7.53 8.76 20.62
N PRO A 257 -6.23 8.93 20.93
CA PRO A 257 -5.50 7.96 21.73
C PRO A 257 -6.21 7.73 23.07
N GLU A 258 -6.45 6.45 23.41
CA GLU A 258 -7.04 6.10 24.70
C GLU A 258 -6.07 6.44 25.84
N GLU A 259 -6.61 6.86 26.98
CA GLU A 259 -5.81 7.18 28.16
C GLU A 259 -5.08 5.95 28.70
N VAL A 260 -3.88 6.18 29.24
CA VAL A 260 -3.07 5.11 29.85
C VAL A 260 -3.76 4.63 31.13
N ARG A 261 -4.12 3.35 31.16
CA ARG A 261 -4.71 2.71 32.34
C ARG A 261 -3.65 1.93 33.12
N SER A 262 -3.37 2.35 34.36
CA SER A 262 -2.54 1.57 35.29
C SER A 262 -3.38 0.51 35.99
N THR A 263 -2.86 -0.71 36.07
CA THR A 263 -3.51 -1.82 36.78
C THR A 263 -2.72 -2.19 38.03
N PRO A 264 -3.38 -2.44 39.18
CA PRO A 264 -2.71 -2.90 40.39
C PRO A 264 -2.00 -4.25 40.17
N PRO A 265 -0.87 -4.51 40.85
CA PRO A 265 -0.04 -5.71 40.63
C PRO A 265 -0.64 -7.02 41.18
N GLU A 266 -1.85 -7.00 41.74
CA GLU A 266 -2.47 -8.20 42.31
C GLU A 266 -2.67 -9.28 41.22
N SER A 267 -2.22 -10.51 41.50
CA SER A 267 -2.19 -11.64 40.55
C SER A 267 -3.55 -11.98 39.94
N VAL A 268 -4.64 -11.73 40.66
CA VAL A 268 -6.02 -11.88 40.16
C VAL A 268 -6.31 -10.89 39.03
N SER A 269 -5.83 -9.65 39.16
CA SER A 269 -5.98 -8.61 38.14
C SER A 269 -5.24 -8.97 36.84
N LEU A 270 -4.03 -9.55 36.95
CA LEU A 270 -3.23 -9.93 35.77
C LEU A 270 -3.87 -11.03 34.91
N HIS A 271 -4.54 -12.01 35.52
CA HIS A 271 -5.27 -13.04 34.77
C HIS A 271 -6.54 -12.50 34.08
N LEU A 272 -7.22 -11.53 34.69
CA LEU A 272 -8.35 -10.86 34.03
C LEU A 272 -7.87 -9.98 32.88
N ILE A 273 -6.74 -9.29 33.04
CA ILE A 273 -6.10 -8.48 31.99
C ILE A 273 -5.63 -9.39 30.84
N SER A 274 -4.99 -10.52 31.13
CA SER A 274 -4.53 -11.44 30.09
C SER A 274 -5.70 -11.97 29.25
N LYS A 275 -6.84 -12.28 29.88
CA LYS A 275 -8.07 -12.64 29.17
C LYS A 275 -8.68 -11.48 28.39
N GLN A 276 -8.80 -10.31 29.01
CA GLN A 276 -9.43 -9.14 28.41
C GLN A 276 -8.67 -8.62 27.19
N TYR A 277 -7.34 -8.51 27.31
CA TYR A 277 -6.46 -7.99 26.27
C TYR A 277 -5.82 -9.09 25.42
N ARG A 278 -6.18 -10.36 25.67
CA ARG A 278 -5.61 -11.56 25.02
C ARG A 278 -4.08 -11.56 25.04
N VAL A 279 -3.51 -11.13 26.15
CA VAL A 279 -2.06 -11.19 26.40
C VAL A 279 -1.72 -12.62 26.78
N GLY A 280 -0.78 -13.25 26.07
CA GLY A 280 -0.38 -14.64 26.28
C GLY A 280 0.49 -14.84 27.53
N TYR A 281 -0.05 -14.53 28.71
CA TYR A 281 0.67 -14.64 29.99
C TYR A 281 0.68 -16.10 30.48
N SER A 282 1.86 -16.63 30.79
CA SER A 282 2.00 -17.95 31.41
C SER A 282 2.09 -17.82 32.93
N ARG A 283 1.73 -18.88 33.67
CA ARG A 283 1.79 -18.85 35.15
C ARG A 283 3.22 -18.63 35.67
N ASP A 284 4.22 -19.09 34.93
CA ASP A 284 5.62 -18.94 35.32
C ASP A 284 6.09 -17.47 35.26
N ASP A 285 5.48 -16.65 34.39
CA ASP A 285 5.76 -15.22 34.23
C ASP A 285 5.29 -14.37 35.43
N SER A 286 4.48 -14.94 36.34
CA SER A 286 3.98 -14.26 37.55
C SER A 286 4.89 -14.41 38.76
N SER A 287 5.90 -15.29 38.69
CA SER A 287 6.79 -15.62 39.81
C SER A 287 7.98 -14.66 39.96
N GLY A 288 8.20 -13.76 39.00
CA GLY A 288 9.35 -12.85 38.97
C GLY A 288 9.01 -11.35 38.98
N SER A 289 7.74 -10.96 39.10
CA SER A 289 7.29 -9.58 38.90
C SER A 289 6.86 -8.89 40.20
N ASP A 290 7.84 -8.53 41.05
CA ASP A 290 7.69 -7.46 42.06
C ASP A 290 7.85 -6.05 41.43
N GLU A 291 8.15 -5.98 40.12
CA GLU A 291 8.25 -4.73 39.38
C GLU A 291 6.93 -4.34 38.72
N ARG A 292 6.54 -3.07 38.89
CA ARG A 292 5.34 -2.46 38.29
C ARG A 292 5.28 -2.73 36.79
N ILE A 293 4.31 -3.52 36.35
CA ILE A 293 4.05 -3.76 34.93
C ILE A 293 3.32 -2.53 34.36
N ILE A 294 4.05 -1.70 33.62
CA ILE A 294 3.49 -0.61 32.82
C ILE A 294 3.12 -1.21 31.46
N ILE A 295 1.82 -1.34 31.18
CA ILE A 295 1.34 -1.73 29.85
C ILE A 295 1.33 -0.46 28.99
N GLU A 296 2.40 -0.23 28.23
CA GLU A 296 2.40 0.82 27.20
C GLU A 296 1.69 0.32 25.94
N SER A 297 0.45 0.77 25.75
CA SER A 297 -0.15 0.84 24.42
C SER A 297 0.69 1.82 23.60
N LYS A 298 1.26 1.34 22.49
CA LYS A 298 2.25 2.03 21.66
C LYS A 298 1.81 3.44 21.26
N ALA A 299 2.06 4.41 22.12
CA ALA A 299 1.90 5.84 21.90
C ALA A 299 3.25 6.38 21.44
N ILE A 300 3.26 7.08 20.30
CA ILE A 300 4.41 7.89 19.88
C ILE A 300 4.52 9.01 20.92
N SER A 301 5.39 8.84 21.92
CA SER A 301 5.63 9.83 22.95
C SER A 301 6.87 10.68 22.58
N LEU A 302 6.61 11.95 22.29
CA LEU A 302 7.61 13.02 22.30
C LEU A 302 8.08 13.21 23.75
N GLU A 303 9.35 12.91 24.00
CA GLU A 303 10.00 13.02 25.30
C GLU A 303 10.00 14.48 25.78
N LYS A 304 9.07 14.82 26.69
CA LYS A 304 9.21 15.98 27.58
C LYS A 304 9.66 15.48 28.95
N LYS A 305 10.97 15.49 29.18
CA LYS A 305 11.55 15.43 30.52
C LYS A 305 11.12 16.66 31.33
N LYS A 306 10.52 16.45 32.50
CA LYS A 306 10.47 17.45 33.58
C LYS A 306 10.86 16.78 34.90
N LEU A 307 11.95 17.33 35.45
CA LEU A 307 12.42 17.43 36.84
C LEU A 307 12.19 16.25 37.79
#